data_AF-A0A1G1YIG6-F1
#
_entry.id   AF-A0A1G1YIG6-F1
#
_cell.length_a   1.000
_cell.length_b   1.000
_cell.length_c   1.000
_cell.angle_alpha   90.00
_cell.angle_beta   90.00
_cell.angle_gamma   90.00
#
_symmetry.space_group_name_H-M   'P 1'
#
loop_
_entity.id
_entity.type
_entity.pdbx_description
1 polymer ?
#
loop_
_entity_poly.entity_id
_entity_poly.type
_entity_poly.pdbx_seq_one_letter_code
_entity_poly.pdbx_strand_id
1 'polypeptide(L)'
;MENKTNPWTIVLAVVITAVVVGGGVYYWQTQNSTKVLPVEKVTTQPTTSDTKEAITQPVVKSNKPVITYPANGSTVNGVTIKGTAKPNSEIWAYVIYPENEMACITSNSYANGGASTVDSNGNFEFALAEPCSKKLTVVVSVEEPAADKTGACRNSENVSAPITFTNSGELPGICSQ
;
A
#
# COMPACT_ATOMS: atom_id res chain seq x y z
N MET A 1 -9.90 26.49 -51.26
CA MET A 1 -9.03 27.31 -50.39
C MET A 1 -8.21 26.35 -49.55
N GLU A 2 -6.96 26.10 -49.94
CA GLU A 2 -6.05 25.24 -49.20
C GLU A 2 -5.50 26.04 -48.01
N ASN A 3 -5.86 25.65 -46.79
CA ASN A 3 -5.40 26.33 -45.60
C ASN A 3 -3.97 25.85 -45.30
N LYS A 4 -2.97 26.60 -45.74
CA LYS A 4 -1.57 26.39 -45.34
C LYS A 4 -1.42 26.79 -43.88
N THR A 5 -1.57 25.82 -42.98
CA THR A 5 -1.34 26.04 -41.55
C THR A 5 0.12 26.45 -41.32
N ASN A 6 0.33 27.65 -40.79
CA ASN A 6 1.66 28.17 -40.53
C ASN A 6 2.29 27.35 -39.37
N PRO A 7 3.48 26.74 -39.57
CA PRO A 7 4.13 25.92 -38.54
C PRO A 7 4.36 26.70 -37.23
N TRP A 8 4.50 28.02 -37.28
CA TRP A 8 4.62 28.88 -36.10
C TRP A 8 3.38 28.86 -35.20
N THR A 9 2.19 28.70 -35.79
CA THR A 9 0.92 28.64 -35.03
C THR A 9 0.81 27.34 -34.24
N ILE A 10 1.34 26.24 -34.79
CA ILE A 10 1.36 24.94 -34.11
C ILE A 10 2.31 25.00 -32.91
N VAL A 11 3.50 25.58 -33.08
CA VAL A 11 4.47 25.73 -31.98
C VAL A 11 3.90 26.58 -30.84
N LEU A 12 3.23 27.69 -31.17
CA LEU A 12 2.62 28.56 -30.15
C LEU A 12 1.55 27.83 -29.33
N ALA A 13 0.71 27.03 -29.99
CA ALA A 13 -0.32 26.25 -29.32
C ALA A 13 0.27 25.23 -28.33
N VAL A 14 1.33 24.52 -28.74
CA VAL A 14 2.01 23.53 -27.89
C VAL A 14 2.62 24.19 -26.64
N VAL A 15 3.28 25.34 -26.81
CA VAL A 15 3.89 26.07 -25.69
C VAL A 15 2.83 26.54 -24.68
N ILE A 16 1.71 27.09 -25.15
CA ILE A 16 0.63 27.54 -24.27
C ILE A 16 0.05 26.34 -23.49
N THR A 17 -0.21 25.21 -24.15
CA THR A 17 -0.70 24.02 -23.45
C THR A 17 0.29 23.48 -22.43
N ALA A 18 1.59 23.50 -22.71
CA ALA A 18 2.62 23.06 -21.77
C ALA A 18 2.69 23.96 -20.53
N VAL A 19 2.56 25.28 -20.70
CA VAL A 19 2.57 26.24 -19.58
C VAL A 19 1.31 26.11 -18.71
N VAL A 20 0.14 25.91 -19.30
CA VAL A 20 -1.12 25.74 -18.54
C VAL A 20 -1.13 24.43 -17.76
N VAL A 21 -0.69 23.33 -18.37
CA VAL A 21 -0.65 22.02 -17.70
C VAL A 21 0.49 21.95 -16.67
N GLY A 22 1.68 22.45 -16.99
CA GLY A 22 2.82 22.49 -16.07
C GLY A 22 2.63 23.46 -14.89
N GLY A 23 2.07 24.65 -15.16
CA GLY A 23 1.78 25.65 -14.13
C GLY A 23 0.66 25.22 -13.18
N GLY A 24 -0.36 24.52 -13.68
CA GLY A 24 -1.45 23.98 -12.86
C GLY A 24 -0.98 22.91 -11.86
N VAL A 25 -0.09 22.01 -12.30
CA VAL A 25 0.49 20.97 -11.43
C VAL A 25 1.40 21.59 -10.36
N TYR A 26 2.22 22.58 -10.72
CA TYR A 26 3.10 23.27 -9.77
C TYR A 26 2.29 24.04 -8.71
N TYR A 27 1.22 24.72 -9.12
CA TYR A 27 0.35 25.45 -8.18
C TYR A 27 -0.42 24.51 -7.24
N TRP A 28 -0.89 23.36 -7.74
CA TRP A 28 -1.56 22.34 -6.91
C TRP A 28 -0.62 21.72 -5.88
N GLN A 29 0.63 21.43 -6.25
CA GLN A 29 1.63 20.88 -5.34
C GLN A 29 2.03 21.89 -4.24
N THR A 30 2.10 23.19 -4.57
CA THR A 30 2.44 24.26 -3.62
C THR A 30 1.32 24.50 -2.59
N GLN A 31 0.05 24.38 -2.98
CA GLN A 31 -1.09 24.47 -2.04
C GLN A 31 -1.12 23.29 -1.06
N ASN A 32 -0.74 22.08 -1.50
CA ASN A 32 -0.71 20.90 -0.63
C ASN A 32 0.52 20.85 0.31
N SER A 33 1.58 21.60 0.03
CA SER A 33 2.80 21.65 0.86
C SER A 33 2.81 22.75 1.92
N THR A 34 1.83 23.67 1.91
CA THR A 34 1.78 24.79 2.87
C THR A 34 0.67 24.61 3.90
N LYS A 35 0.71 23.50 4.64
CA LYS A 35 0.14 23.43 6.00
C LYS A 35 1.28 23.39 7.00
N VAL A 36 1.91 24.54 7.19
CA VAL A 36 2.76 24.81 8.34
C VAL A 36 1.83 25.20 9.49
N LEU A 37 1.85 24.46 10.59
CA LEU A 37 1.39 24.94 11.89
C LEU A 37 2.58 24.87 12.87
N PRO A 38 2.64 25.82 13.82
CA PRO A 38 3.87 26.37 14.35
C PRO A 38 4.55 25.44 15.35
N VAL A 39 5.88 25.44 15.35
CA VAL A 39 6.69 24.94 16.47
C VAL A 39 6.43 25.85 17.66
N GLU A 40 5.51 25.44 18.53
CA GLU A 40 5.34 26.02 19.85
C GLU A 40 6.55 25.62 20.71
N LYS A 41 7.44 26.59 20.95
CA LYS A 41 8.50 26.45 21.96
C LYS A 41 7.85 26.35 23.33
N VAL A 42 7.87 25.17 23.94
CA VAL A 42 7.61 25.03 25.38
C VAL A 42 8.94 24.79 26.08
N THR A 43 9.44 25.84 26.73
CA THR A 43 10.45 25.78 27.79
C THR A 43 9.74 25.42 29.09
N THR A 44 10.09 24.31 29.76
CA THR A 44 10.35 24.23 31.23
C THR A 44 10.68 22.81 31.71
N GLN A 45 11.88 22.70 32.32
CA GLN A 45 12.22 22.15 33.65
C GLN A 45 11.47 20.91 34.23
N PRO A 46 12.17 19.98 34.93
CA PRO A 46 11.58 18.72 35.37
C PRO A 46 10.85 18.86 36.72
N THR A 47 9.70 18.22 36.88
CA THR A 47 9.13 17.90 38.19
C THR A 47 8.31 16.61 38.12
N THR A 48 8.72 15.64 38.93
CA THR A 48 8.08 14.37 39.25
C THR A 48 6.76 14.56 40.01
N SER A 49 5.68 13.88 39.60
CA SER A 49 4.71 13.23 40.50
C SER A 49 3.72 12.38 39.71
N ASP A 50 3.49 11.19 40.25
CA ASP A 50 2.54 10.17 39.83
C ASP A 50 1.19 10.71 39.37
N THR A 51 0.83 10.41 38.12
CA THR A 51 -0.54 10.13 37.69
C THR A 51 -0.46 9.19 36.49
N LYS A 52 -1.07 8.02 36.61
CA LYS A 52 -1.16 6.99 35.58
C LYS A 52 -2.10 7.48 34.47
N GLU A 53 -1.64 8.43 33.67
CA GLU A 53 -2.24 8.71 32.37
C GLU A 53 -1.85 7.58 31.43
N ALA A 54 -2.87 6.92 30.87
CA ALA A 54 -2.70 6.10 29.69
C ALA A 54 -2.18 7.01 28.58
N ILE A 55 -0.86 7.01 28.39
CA ILE A 55 -0.19 7.66 27.29
C ILE A 55 -0.78 7.04 26.03
N THR A 56 -1.75 7.72 25.42
CA THR A 56 -2.16 7.44 24.06
C THR A 56 -1.02 7.94 23.20
N GLN A 57 0.02 7.10 23.07
CA GLN A 57 1.10 7.35 22.13
C GLN A 57 0.44 7.69 20.78
N PRO A 58 0.84 8.77 20.09
CA PRO A 58 0.52 8.86 18.67
C PRO A 58 1.12 7.59 18.06
N VAL A 59 0.26 6.65 17.65
CA VAL A 59 0.70 5.44 16.98
C VAL A 59 1.39 5.92 15.72
N VAL A 60 2.71 5.98 15.76
CA VAL A 60 3.54 6.04 14.56
C VAL A 60 3.26 4.70 13.89
N LYS A 61 2.23 4.66 13.05
CA LYS A 61 1.87 3.44 12.32
C LYS A 61 3.08 3.12 11.46
N SER A 62 3.80 2.08 11.86
CA SER A 62 4.85 1.50 11.07
C SER A 62 4.32 1.33 9.64
N ASN A 63 5.14 1.70 8.65
CA ASN A 63 4.82 1.37 7.25
C ASN A 63 4.72 -0.15 7.06
N LYS A 64 5.28 -0.93 8.00
CA LYS A 64 5.30 -2.38 7.94
C LYS A 64 3.91 -2.92 8.22
N PRO A 65 3.24 -3.48 7.21
CA PRO A 65 1.94 -4.06 7.44
C PRO A 65 2.08 -5.33 8.28
N VAL A 66 1.08 -5.57 9.13
CA VAL A 66 1.01 -6.73 10.03
C VAL A 66 -0.30 -7.43 9.77
N ILE A 67 -0.25 -8.72 9.45
CA ILE A 67 -1.44 -9.53 9.28
C ILE A 67 -1.84 -10.08 10.65
N THR A 68 -3.08 -9.80 11.08
CA THR A 68 -3.62 -10.22 12.39
C THR A 68 -4.58 -11.40 12.25
N TYR A 69 -5.13 -11.62 11.05
CA TYR A 69 -5.94 -12.78 10.73
C TYR A 69 -5.77 -13.16 9.25
N PRO A 70 -5.65 -14.46 8.92
CA PRO A 70 -5.58 -15.61 9.82
C PRO A 70 -4.26 -15.69 10.59
N ALA A 71 -4.24 -16.43 11.70
CA ALA A 71 -3.01 -16.68 12.45
C ALA A 71 -2.11 -17.65 11.69
N ASN A 72 -0.79 -17.51 11.83
CA ASN A 72 0.16 -18.41 11.18
C ASN A 72 -0.04 -19.87 11.66
N GLY A 73 -0.09 -20.82 10.73
CA GLY A 73 -0.38 -22.23 10.95
C GLY A 73 -1.86 -22.59 11.18
N SER A 74 -2.76 -21.61 11.16
CA SER A 74 -4.18 -21.85 11.45
C SER A 74 -4.93 -22.49 10.27
N THR A 75 -6.07 -23.11 10.59
CA THR A 75 -7.06 -23.53 9.58
C THR A 75 -8.27 -22.63 9.69
N VAL A 76 -8.67 -22.01 8.57
CA VAL A 76 -9.78 -21.06 8.51
C VAL A 76 -10.77 -21.44 7.42
N ASN A 77 -12.04 -21.13 7.65
CA ASN A 77 -13.09 -21.31 6.66
C ASN A 77 -13.34 -19.98 5.97
N GLY A 78 -12.82 -19.83 4.75
CA GLY A 78 -12.88 -18.60 3.97
C GLY A 78 -11.52 -17.93 3.79
N VAL A 79 -11.53 -16.84 3.04
CA VAL A 79 -10.32 -16.25 2.43
C VAL A 79 -10.11 -14.80 2.83
N THR A 80 -10.70 -14.38 3.95
CA THR A 80 -10.55 -13.03 4.47
C THR A 80 -9.22 -12.85 5.17
N ILE A 81 -8.49 -11.81 4.79
CA ILE A 81 -7.27 -11.36 5.45
C ILE A 81 -7.57 -10.04 6.16
N LYS A 82 -7.11 -9.93 7.41
CA LYS A 82 -7.21 -8.71 8.21
C LYS A 82 -5.85 -8.34 8.79
N GLY A 83 -5.62 -7.06 8.98
CA GLY A 83 -4.39 -6.61 9.58
C GLY A 83 -4.33 -5.12 9.80
N THR A 84 -3.14 -4.64 10.14
CA THR A 84 -2.85 -3.23 10.36
C THR A 84 -1.73 -2.74 9.46
N ALA A 85 -1.82 -1.52 8.97
CA ALA A 85 -0.80 -0.88 8.14
C ALA A 85 -0.85 0.65 8.31
N LYS A 86 -0.07 1.38 7.50
CA LYS A 86 -0.14 2.83 7.42
C LYS A 86 -1.58 3.28 7.08
N PRO A 87 -2.19 4.23 7.80
CA PRO A 87 -3.57 4.62 7.55
C PRO A 87 -3.69 5.41 6.24
N ASN A 88 -4.84 5.29 5.58
CA ASN A 88 -5.14 5.94 4.30
C ASN A 88 -4.14 5.56 3.18
N SER A 89 -3.53 4.37 3.24
CA SER A 89 -2.74 3.81 2.15
C SER A 89 -3.49 2.67 1.47
N GLU A 90 -3.01 2.25 0.30
CA GLU A 90 -3.43 0.98 -0.29
C GLU A 90 -2.59 -0.18 0.25
N ILE A 91 -3.19 -1.36 0.26
CA ILE A 91 -2.54 -2.62 0.61
C ILE A 91 -2.71 -3.61 -0.54
N TRP A 92 -1.63 -4.31 -0.87
CA TRP A 92 -1.55 -5.26 -1.97
C TRP A 92 -1.18 -6.63 -1.44
N ALA A 93 -1.94 -7.65 -1.81
CA ALA A 93 -1.78 -9.01 -1.32
C ALA A 93 -1.13 -9.92 -2.37
N TYR A 94 -0.16 -10.70 -1.91
CA TYR A 94 0.61 -11.64 -2.71
C TYR A 94 0.41 -13.03 -2.11
N VAL A 95 -0.20 -13.92 -2.90
CA VAL A 95 -0.44 -15.32 -2.55
C VAL A 95 0.64 -16.16 -3.21
N ILE A 96 1.39 -16.88 -2.39
CA ILE A 96 2.47 -17.77 -2.81
C ILE A 96 1.96 -19.21 -2.68
N TYR A 97 1.89 -19.92 -3.82
CA TYR A 97 1.40 -21.29 -3.89
C TYR A 97 2.49 -22.33 -3.54
N PRO A 98 3.76 -22.19 -3.95
CA PRO A 98 4.85 -23.04 -3.48
C PRO A 98 5.53 -22.40 -2.25
N GLU A 99 5.40 -23.01 -1.07
CA GLU A 99 5.99 -22.55 0.19
C GLU A 99 7.54 -22.44 0.12
N ASN A 100 8.16 -23.27 -0.72
CA ASN A 100 9.60 -23.35 -0.93
C ASN A 100 10.15 -22.34 -1.96
N GLU A 101 9.31 -21.55 -2.61
CA GLU A 101 9.71 -20.56 -3.62
C GLU A 101 9.51 -19.11 -3.16
N MET A 102 9.63 -18.85 -1.86
CA MET A 102 9.56 -17.47 -1.38
C MET A 102 10.89 -16.72 -1.63
N ALA A 103 11.18 -16.46 -2.91
CA ALA A 103 11.98 -15.32 -3.30
C ALA A 103 11.19 -14.07 -2.89
N CYS A 104 11.85 -13.06 -2.32
CA CYS A 104 11.21 -11.81 -1.87
C CYS A 104 10.22 -11.22 -2.90
N ILE A 105 9.21 -10.46 -2.43
CA ILE A 105 8.36 -9.71 -3.36
C ILE A 105 9.21 -8.67 -4.07
N THR A 106 9.12 -8.62 -5.39
CA THR A 106 9.81 -7.64 -6.23
C THR A 106 8.84 -6.59 -6.76
N SER A 107 9.34 -5.57 -7.46
CA SER A 107 8.49 -4.64 -8.21
C SER A 107 7.64 -5.36 -9.28
N ASN A 108 8.20 -6.37 -9.94
CA ASN A 108 7.54 -7.15 -11.00
C ASN A 108 6.52 -8.19 -10.48
N SER A 109 6.39 -8.36 -9.16
CA SER A 109 5.45 -9.34 -8.59
C SER A 109 4.00 -8.89 -8.81
N TYR A 110 3.15 -9.80 -9.27
CA TYR A 110 1.73 -9.54 -9.42
C TYR A 110 1.01 -9.73 -8.08
N ALA A 111 0.20 -8.75 -7.67
CA ALA A 111 -0.62 -8.81 -6.47
C ALA A 111 -1.85 -9.72 -6.69
N ASN A 112 -1.62 -11.02 -6.86
CA ASN A 112 -2.64 -12.03 -7.16
C ASN A 112 -3.64 -12.27 -6.01
N GLY A 113 -3.37 -11.76 -4.80
CA GLY A 113 -4.31 -11.81 -3.68
C GLY A 113 -5.32 -10.66 -3.66
N GLY A 114 -5.17 -9.68 -4.54
CA GLY A 114 -6.01 -8.49 -4.62
C GLY A 114 -5.44 -7.28 -3.87
N ALA A 115 -6.26 -6.24 -3.76
CA ALA A 115 -5.91 -4.97 -3.13
C ALA A 115 -7.07 -4.43 -2.29
N SER A 116 -6.75 -3.57 -1.31
CA SER A 116 -7.74 -2.89 -0.47
C SER A 116 -7.18 -1.58 0.08
N THR A 117 -8.05 -0.75 0.64
CA THR A 117 -7.66 0.51 1.29
C THR A 117 -7.57 0.30 2.80
N VAL A 118 -6.51 0.84 3.40
CA VAL A 118 -6.33 0.88 4.85
C VAL A 118 -7.14 2.06 5.40
N ASP A 119 -8.01 1.78 6.37
CA ASP A 119 -8.87 2.79 6.99
C ASP A 119 -8.07 3.86 7.78
N SER A 120 -8.75 4.90 8.24
CA SER A 120 -8.14 5.96 9.06
C SER A 120 -7.55 5.43 10.38
N ASN A 121 -8.10 4.33 10.89
CA ASN A 121 -7.66 3.64 12.09
C ASN A 121 -6.50 2.68 11.82
N GLY A 122 -6.06 2.54 10.56
CA GLY A 122 -4.93 1.71 10.16
C GLY A 122 -5.28 0.24 9.98
N ASN A 123 -6.55 -0.11 9.94
CA ASN A 123 -7.00 -1.47 9.72
C ASN A 123 -7.26 -1.69 8.24
N PHE A 124 -6.97 -2.89 7.76
CA PHE A 124 -7.40 -3.34 6.45
C PHE A 124 -8.12 -4.68 6.57
N GLU A 125 -9.03 -4.91 5.64
CA GLU A 125 -9.70 -6.18 5.43
C GLU A 125 -9.89 -6.37 3.92
N PHE A 126 -9.61 -7.57 3.43
CA PHE A 126 -9.92 -7.96 2.07
C PHE A 126 -10.11 -9.47 1.96
N ALA A 127 -10.93 -9.88 1.01
CA ALA A 127 -11.05 -11.28 0.62
C ALA A 127 -10.02 -11.60 -0.46
N LEU A 128 -9.24 -12.66 -0.32
CA LEU A 128 -8.38 -13.13 -1.40
C LEU A 128 -9.25 -13.60 -2.56
N ALA A 129 -8.94 -13.12 -3.75
CA ALA A 129 -9.55 -13.63 -4.96
C ALA A 129 -9.03 -15.05 -5.24
N GLU A 130 -9.97 -16.01 -5.34
CA GLU A 130 -9.78 -17.31 -5.99
C GLU A 130 -8.50 -18.09 -5.62
N PRO A 131 -8.28 -18.47 -4.34
CA PRO A 131 -7.12 -19.30 -4.02
C PRO A 131 -7.23 -20.69 -4.66
N CYS A 132 -6.25 -21.04 -5.49
CA CYS A 132 -6.15 -22.36 -6.11
C CYS A 132 -5.38 -23.41 -5.30
N SER A 133 -5.16 -23.16 -4.01
CA SER A 133 -4.54 -24.11 -3.08
C SER A 133 -5.23 -24.08 -1.73
N LYS A 134 -5.27 -25.23 -1.06
CA LYS A 134 -5.71 -25.34 0.35
C LYS A 134 -4.70 -24.72 1.29
N LYS A 135 -3.40 -24.89 1.04
CA LYS A 135 -2.33 -24.30 1.84
C LYS A 135 -1.87 -23.01 1.15
N LEU A 136 -2.00 -21.88 1.83
CA LEU A 136 -1.74 -20.56 1.29
C LEU A 136 -0.68 -19.87 2.13
N THR A 137 0.34 -19.32 1.48
CA THR A 137 1.27 -18.38 2.09
C THR A 137 0.95 -16.99 1.57
N VAL A 138 0.66 -16.05 2.47
CA VAL A 138 0.26 -14.69 2.11
C VAL A 138 1.26 -13.69 2.68
N VAL A 139 1.58 -12.71 1.85
CA VAL A 139 2.38 -11.54 2.20
C VAL A 139 1.63 -10.31 1.71
N VAL A 140 1.63 -9.23 2.49
CA VAL A 140 1.01 -7.96 2.10
C VAL A 140 2.03 -6.84 2.03
N SER A 141 1.80 -5.88 1.13
CA SER A 141 2.68 -4.72 0.94
C SER A 141 1.88 -3.43 0.81
N VAL A 142 2.42 -2.33 1.37
CA VAL A 142 1.88 -0.97 1.19
C VAL A 142 2.47 -0.25 -0.03
N GLU A 143 3.43 -0.88 -0.71
CA GLU A 143 3.97 -0.38 -1.97
C GLU A 143 3.12 -0.91 -3.14
N GLU A 144 2.90 -0.07 -4.14
CA GLU A 144 2.21 -0.46 -5.36
C GLU A 144 3.02 -1.51 -6.14
N PRO A 145 2.39 -2.46 -6.87
CA PRO A 145 3.03 -3.27 -7.90
C PRO A 145 3.51 -2.39 -9.05
N ALA A 146 4.61 -1.66 -8.85
CA ALA A 146 5.23 -0.85 -9.88
C ALA A 146 5.87 -1.74 -10.96
N ALA A 147 5.51 -1.54 -12.22
CA ALA A 147 6.02 -2.29 -13.37
C ALA A 147 7.51 -2.02 -13.72
N ASP A 148 8.25 -1.29 -12.86
CA ASP A 148 9.63 -0.86 -13.16
C ASP A 148 10.68 -1.90 -12.77
N LYS A 149 11.50 -2.21 -13.77
CA LYS A 149 12.22 -3.47 -14.03
C LYS A 149 13.54 -3.66 -13.28
N THR A 150 13.68 -3.18 -12.05
CA THR A 150 14.96 -3.41 -11.33
C THR A 150 15.07 -4.82 -10.75
N GLY A 151 13.95 -5.55 -10.61
CA GLY A 151 13.93 -6.91 -10.05
C GLY A 151 14.41 -6.99 -8.60
N ALA A 152 14.62 -5.85 -7.94
CA ALA A 152 15.07 -5.78 -6.56
C ALA A 152 13.94 -6.19 -5.61
N CYS A 153 14.33 -6.79 -4.48
CA CYS A 153 13.40 -7.04 -3.38
C CYS A 153 12.83 -5.71 -2.86
N ARG A 154 11.53 -5.71 -2.57
CA ARG A 154 10.87 -4.62 -1.85
C ARG A 154 11.47 -4.42 -0.47
N ASN A 155 11.39 -3.20 0.04
CA ASN A 155 11.87 -2.88 1.37
C ASN A 155 11.07 -3.67 2.41
N SER A 156 11.77 -4.34 3.34
CA SER A 156 11.16 -5.14 4.41
C SER A 156 10.33 -4.30 5.39
N GLU A 157 10.49 -2.98 5.39
CA GLU A 157 9.65 -2.03 6.12
C GLU A 157 8.28 -1.79 5.45
N ASN A 158 8.10 -2.19 4.19
CA ASN A 158 6.86 -2.00 3.44
C ASN A 158 6.16 -3.33 3.15
N VAL A 159 6.65 -4.43 3.72
CA VAL A 159 6.21 -5.80 3.48
C VAL A 159 6.00 -6.52 4.81
N SER A 160 4.91 -7.27 4.93
CA SER A 160 4.60 -8.03 6.14
C SER A 160 5.54 -9.22 6.32
N ALA A 161 5.55 -9.79 7.52
CA ALA A 161 5.98 -11.18 7.64
C ALA A 161 5.03 -12.08 6.82
N PRO A 162 5.53 -13.17 6.21
CA PRO A 162 4.67 -14.16 5.60
C PRO A 162 3.82 -14.85 6.67
N ILE A 163 2.57 -15.14 6.32
CA ILE A 163 1.72 -16.04 7.09
C ILE A 163 1.34 -17.23 6.23
N THR A 164 1.36 -18.43 6.80
CA THR A 164 0.91 -19.64 6.14
C THR A 164 -0.32 -20.16 6.85
N PHE A 165 -1.38 -20.49 6.12
CA PHE A 165 -2.61 -21.03 6.70
C PHE A 165 -3.28 -22.01 5.75
N THR A 166 -4.22 -22.79 6.28
CA THR A 166 -5.01 -23.76 5.52
C THR A 166 -6.44 -23.25 5.36
N ASN A 167 -6.89 -23.04 4.12
CA ASN A 167 -8.30 -22.78 3.81
C ASN A 167 -9.07 -24.11 3.80
N SER A 168 -9.97 -24.31 4.76
CA SER A 168 -10.85 -25.49 4.81
C SER A 168 -12.05 -25.38 3.88
N GLY A 169 -12.40 -24.17 3.41
CA GLY A 169 -13.49 -23.93 2.46
C GLY A 169 -13.23 -24.53 1.08
N GLU A 170 -14.28 -24.71 0.28
CA GLU A 170 -14.16 -25.27 -1.09
C GLU A 170 -13.25 -24.40 -1.98
N LEU A 171 -12.45 -25.04 -2.82
CA LEU A 171 -11.63 -24.33 -3.81
C LEU A 171 -12.50 -23.96 -5.01
N PRO A 172 -12.21 -22.84 -5.70
CA PRO A 172 -12.88 -22.49 -6.95
C PRO A 172 -12.73 -23.63 -7.97
N GLY A 173 -13.81 -23.97 -8.68
CA GLY A 173 -13.78 -25.04 -9.69
C GLY A 173 -12.79 -24.78 -10.84
N ILE A 174 -12.47 -23.51 -11.10
CA ILE A 174 -11.46 -23.10 -12.09
C ILE A 174 -10.04 -23.56 -11.75
N CYS A 175 -9.77 -23.90 -10.49
CA CYS A 175 -8.46 -24.33 -10.02
C CYS A 175 -8.19 -25.83 -10.28
N SER A 176 -9.13 -26.53 -10.90
CA SER A 176 -9.06 -27.98 -11.17
C SER A 176 -8.68 -28.33 -12.62
N GLN A 177 -8.13 -27.38 -13.39
CA GLN A 177 -7.73 -27.58 -14.79
C GLN A 177 -6.23 -27.85 -14.93
#